data_AF-A0A5N8XG25-F1
#
_entry.id   AF-A0A5N8XG25-F1
#
_cell.length_a   1.000
_cell.length_b   1.000
_cell.length_c   1.000
_cell.angle_alpha   90.00
_cell.angle_beta   90.00
_cell.angle_gamma   90.00
#
_symmetry.space_group_name_H-M   'P 1'
#
loop_
_entity.id
_entity.type
_entity.pdbx_description
1 polymer ?
#
loop_
_entity_poly.entity_id
_entity_poly.type
_entity_poly.pdbx_seq_one_letter_code
_entity_poly.pdbx_strand_id
1 'polypeptide(L)'
;MTGSRLYVRAGQAYEEAGLPLDALRCYRAAGAHRQAADLLVGMGDHEGAVGEYEQAGVLEIAGWIAVHHLASPAKARGMVAHLEAAAEQDPLGDGHVSPFTLPHRPAPRRDDSPSSLRALTLRYRLVVARCDLAEGGSTRAILPLLAEVSAVLSEPEAAYDRFAEEWAVAVAECAGRHDQVALLFAASVRGYRLGAAQRWQEWARRVQGTELSIPSTHALGTLGSVLEGVPLSAQGRFQRPEHSG
;
A
#
# COMPACT_ATOMS: atom_id res chain seq x y z
N MET A 1 -25.44 26.16 -4.03
CA MET A 1 -24.42 25.09 -3.94
C MET A 1 -23.87 24.67 -5.32
N THR A 2 -23.65 25.61 -6.24
CA THR A 2 -23.32 25.27 -7.66
C THR A 2 -21.86 25.57 -8.01
N GLY A 3 -21.23 26.54 -7.34
CA GLY A 3 -19.87 26.98 -7.65
C GLY A 3 -18.78 25.91 -7.50
N SER A 4 -18.70 25.23 -6.35
CA SER A 4 -17.66 24.21 -6.10
C SER A 4 -17.69 23.07 -7.14
N ARG A 5 -18.87 22.58 -7.53
CA ARG A 5 -19.00 21.55 -8.58
C ARG A 5 -18.58 22.03 -9.96
N LEU A 6 -18.85 23.30 -10.29
CA LEU A 6 -18.39 23.90 -11.56
C LEU A 6 -16.87 24.01 -11.60
N TYR A 7 -16.25 24.43 -10.49
CA TYR A 7 -14.80 24.49 -10.40
C TYR A 7 -14.14 23.12 -10.51
N VAL A 8 -14.68 22.06 -9.89
CA VAL A 8 -14.14 20.70 -10.08
C VAL A 8 -14.19 20.27 -11.55
N ARG A 9 -15.33 20.48 -12.24
CA ARG A 9 -15.45 20.15 -13.66
C ARG A 9 -14.50 20.97 -14.55
N ALA A 10 -14.33 22.25 -14.25
CA ALA A 10 -13.35 23.08 -14.94
C ALA A 10 -11.92 22.56 -14.72
N GLY A 11 -11.59 22.15 -13.50
CA GLY A 11 -10.31 21.52 -13.17
C GLY A 11 -10.04 20.28 -14.02
N GLN A 12 -11.02 19.38 -14.13
CA GLN A 12 -10.93 18.19 -14.98
C GLN A 12 -10.70 18.54 -16.46
N ALA A 13 -11.43 19.52 -16.99
CA ALA A 13 -11.24 19.96 -18.37
C ALA A 13 -9.84 20.54 -18.63
N TYR A 14 -9.27 21.24 -17.64
CA TYR A 14 -7.89 21.75 -17.74
C TYR A 14 -6.84 20.63 -17.65
N GLU A 15 -7.06 19.58 -16.85
CA GLU A 15 -6.19 18.39 -16.86
C GLU A 15 -6.18 17.71 -18.22
N GLU A 16 -7.36 17.49 -18.81
CA GLU A 16 -7.51 16.88 -20.14
C GLU A 16 -6.82 17.72 -21.23
N ALA A 17 -6.79 19.05 -21.04
CA ALA A 17 -6.09 19.99 -21.93
C ALA A 17 -4.58 20.11 -21.65
N GLY A 18 -4.04 19.42 -20.64
CA GLY A 18 -2.63 19.51 -20.26
C GLY A 18 -2.24 20.84 -19.62
N LEU A 19 -3.17 21.51 -18.94
CA LEU A 19 -2.99 22.80 -18.25
C LEU A 19 -3.05 22.63 -16.72
N PRO A 20 -2.03 21.99 -16.09
CA PRO A 20 -2.11 21.56 -14.70
C PRO A 20 -2.19 22.71 -13.68
N LEU A 21 -1.61 23.88 -13.98
CA LEU A 21 -1.66 25.04 -13.09
C LEU A 21 -3.07 25.65 -13.01
N ASP A 22 -3.79 25.70 -14.13
CA ASP A 22 -5.17 26.18 -14.14
C ASP A 22 -6.11 25.17 -13.47
N ALA A 23 -5.88 23.87 -13.70
CA ALA A 23 -6.58 22.81 -12.98
C ALA A 23 -6.40 22.92 -11.46
N LEU A 24 -5.16 23.10 -11.00
CA LEU A 24 -4.82 23.28 -9.59
C LEU A 24 -5.54 24.49 -8.96
N ARG A 25 -5.58 25.63 -9.66
CA ARG A 25 -6.33 26.82 -9.21
C ARG A 25 -7.81 26.52 -9.06
N CYS A 26 -8.41 25.81 -10.02
CA CYS A 26 -9.80 25.40 -9.95
C CYS A 26 -10.08 24.46 -8.77
N TYR A 27 -9.24 23.47 -8.51
CA TYR A 27 -9.44 22.57 -7.37
C TYR A 27 -9.30 23.27 -6.02
N ARG A 28 -8.30 24.15 -5.85
CA ARG A 28 -8.17 24.97 -4.65
C ARG A 28 -9.40 25.84 -4.42
N ALA A 29 -9.92 26.49 -5.47
CA ALA A 29 -11.15 27.29 -5.40
C ALA A 29 -12.39 26.44 -5.05
N ALA A 30 -12.38 25.15 -5.39
CA ALA A 30 -13.44 24.21 -5.05
C ALA A 30 -13.33 23.62 -3.63
N GLY A 31 -12.20 23.80 -2.94
CA GLY A 31 -11.86 23.08 -1.70
C GLY A 31 -11.50 21.60 -1.95
N ALA A 32 -11.19 21.23 -3.20
CA ALA A 32 -10.87 19.87 -3.62
C ALA A 32 -9.37 19.57 -3.40
N HIS A 33 -8.93 19.68 -2.15
CA HIS A 33 -7.52 19.62 -1.76
C HIS A 33 -6.83 18.31 -2.16
N ARG A 34 -7.54 17.18 -2.13
CA ARG A 34 -6.96 15.90 -2.55
C ARG A 34 -6.56 15.91 -4.03
N GLN A 35 -7.46 16.35 -4.92
CA GLN A 35 -7.16 16.43 -6.35
C GLN A 35 -6.05 17.45 -6.64
N ALA A 36 -6.05 18.58 -5.92
CA ALA A 36 -4.95 19.54 -5.98
C ALA A 36 -3.60 18.90 -5.59
N ALA A 37 -3.57 18.10 -4.53
CA ALA A 37 -2.38 17.39 -4.08
C ALA A 37 -1.89 16.36 -5.11
N ASP A 38 -2.81 15.56 -5.69
CA ASP A 38 -2.48 14.56 -6.72
C ASP A 38 -1.80 15.22 -7.94
N LEU A 39 -2.29 16.40 -8.36
CA LEU A 39 -1.66 17.18 -9.44
C LEU A 39 -0.25 17.66 -9.08
N LEU A 40 -0.05 18.15 -7.86
CA LEU A 40 1.25 18.61 -7.39
C LEU A 40 2.27 17.47 -7.35
N VAL A 41 1.86 16.26 -6.93
CA VAL A 41 2.70 15.06 -7.01
C VAL A 41 3.09 14.76 -8.45
N GLY A 42 2.15 14.82 -9.39
CA GLY A 42 2.41 14.61 -10.82
C GLY A 42 3.38 15.61 -11.43
N MET A 43 3.41 16.85 -10.92
CA MET A 43 4.37 17.89 -11.31
C MET A 43 5.72 17.80 -10.57
N GLY A 44 5.85 16.93 -9.58
CA GLY A 44 7.06 16.81 -8.74
C GLY A 44 7.14 17.84 -7.59
N ASP A 45 6.11 18.66 -7.37
CA ASP A 45 6.04 19.57 -6.23
C ASP A 45 5.54 18.84 -4.98
N HIS A 46 6.45 18.07 -4.39
CA HIS A 46 6.16 17.27 -3.20
C HIS A 46 5.87 18.11 -1.95
N GLU A 47 6.48 19.30 -1.83
CA GLU A 47 6.24 20.18 -0.67
C GLU A 47 4.84 20.78 -0.72
N GLY A 48 4.41 21.28 -1.89
CA GLY A 48 3.05 21.74 -2.11
C GLY A 48 2.02 20.63 -1.91
N ALA A 49 2.29 19.43 -2.44
CA ALA A 49 1.40 18.28 -2.30
C ALA A 49 1.15 17.91 -0.84
N VAL A 50 2.19 17.91 0.00
CA VAL A 50 2.08 17.65 1.43
C VAL A 50 1.10 18.62 2.10
N GLY A 51 1.20 19.92 1.82
CA GLY A 51 0.30 20.92 2.40
C GLY A 51 -1.16 20.78 1.94
N GLU A 52 -1.40 20.32 0.71
CA GLU A 52 -2.76 20.03 0.22
C GLU A 52 -3.33 18.74 0.82
N TYR A 53 -2.54 17.67 0.96
CA TYR A 53 -3.01 16.44 1.63
C TYR A 53 -3.29 16.66 3.12
N GLU A 54 -2.51 17.51 3.80
CA GLU A 54 -2.79 17.95 5.18
C GLU A 54 -4.16 18.65 5.27
N GLN A 55 -4.44 19.60 4.37
CA GLN A 55 -5.74 20.28 4.29
C GLN A 55 -6.89 19.32 3.95
N ALA A 56 -6.62 18.27 3.18
CA ALA A 56 -7.57 17.20 2.88
C ALA A 56 -7.77 16.20 4.05
N GLY A 57 -6.93 16.26 5.10
CA GLY A 57 -6.94 15.31 6.20
C GLY A 57 -6.42 13.91 5.85
N VAL A 58 -5.69 13.76 4.74
CA VAL A 58 -5.11 12.49 4.27
C VAL A 58 -3.65 12.40 4.72
N LEU A 59 -3.49 12.31 6.04
CA LEU A 59 -2.20 12.46 6.71
C LEU A 59 -1.24 11.29 6.46
N GLU A 60 -1.75 10.09 6.13
CA GLU A 60 -0.90 8.94 5.78
C GLU A 60 -0.10 9.21 4.50
N ILE A 61 -0.73 9.79 3.48
CA ILE A 61 -0.09 10.08 2.20
C ILE A 61 0.86 11.28 2.36
N ALA A 62 0.42 12.33 3.08
CA ALA A 62 1.28 13.47 3.40
C ALA A 62 2.55 13.03 4.15
N GLY A 63 2.40 12.17 5.16
CA GLY A 63 3.50 11.63 5.95
C GLY A 63 4.46 10.81 5.10
N TRP A 64 3.93 9.95 4.23
CA TRP A 64 4.75 9.18 3.29
C TRP A 64 5.57 10.09 2.37
N ILE A 65 4.94 11.10 1.75
CA ILE A 65 5.64 12.02 0.84
C ILE A 65 6.72 12.80 1.60
N ALA A 66 6.41 13.29 2.80
CA ALA A 66 7.36 14.04 3.62
C ALA A 66 8.61 13.22 3.97
N VAL A 67 8.48 11.95 4.35
CA VAL A 67 9.65 11.14 4.68
C VAL A 67 10.36 10.57 3.44
N HIS A 68 9.60 10.14 2.43
CA HIS A 68 10.15 9.40 1.30
C HIS A 68 10.76 10.33 0.24
N HIS A 69 10.08 11.42 -0.10
CA HIS A 69 10.51 12.35 -1.16
C HIS A 69 11.24 13.59 -0.63
N LEU A 70 10.86 14.07 0.56
CA LEU A 70 11.45 15.29 1.15
C LEU A 70 12.51 14.99 2.22
N ALA A 71 12.81 13.71 2.50
CA ALA A 71 13.75 13.27 3.54
C ALA A 71 13.52 13.97 4.91
N SER A 72 12.26 14.24 5.24
CA SER A 72 11.86 15.05 6.41
C SER A 72 11.10 14.21 7.45
N PRO A 73 11.79 13.31 8.19
CA PRO A 73 11.13 12.37 9.10
C PRO A 73 10.41 13.05 10.27
N ALA A 74 10.95 14.16 10.79
CA ALA A 74 10.29 14.95 11.84
C ALA A 74 8.91 15.47 11.40
N LYS A 75 8.78 15.96 10.16
CA LYS A 75 7.50 16.43 9.61
C LYS A 75 6.50 15.27 9.48
N ALA A 76 6.96 14.14 8.92
CA ALA A 76 6.14 12.95 8.78
C ALA A 76 5.66 12.39 10.14
N ARG A 77 6.51 12.38 11.17
CA ARG A 77 6.15 11.98 12.54
C ARG A 77 5.06 12.87 13.12
N GLY A 78 5.16 14.19 12.95
CA GLY A 78 4.12 15.13 13.38
C GLY A 78 2.75 14.79 12.78
N MET A 79 2.70 14.43 11.50
CA MET A 79 1.45 14.06 10.81
C MET A 79 0.85 12.77 11.35
N VAL A 80 1.65 11.72 11.57
CA VAL A 80 1.14 10.42 12.03
C VAL A 80 0.79 10.40 13.52
N ALA A 81 1.47 11.21 14.35
CA ALA A 81 1.17 11.33 15.79
C ALA A 81 -0.28 11.78 16.05
N HIS A 82 -0.84 12.64 15.18
CA HIS A 82 -2.23 13.08 15.28
C HIS A 82 -3.25 11.95 15.14
N LEU A 83 -2.86 10.83 14.50
CA LEU A 83 -3.75 9.72 14.21
C LEU A 83 -3.65 8.62 15.26
N GLU A 84 -2.45 8.38 15.79
CA GLU A 84 -2.28 7.54 16.98
C GLU A 84 -3.04 8.14 18.16
N ALA A 85 -2.90 9.45 18.40
CA ALA A 85 -3.66 10.15 19.44
C ALA A 85 -5.18 10.07 19.22
N ALA A 86 -5.65 10.09 17.97
CA ALA A 86 -7.07 9.95 17.65
C ALA A 86 -7.57 8.50 17.84
N ALA A 87 -6.74 7.49 17.60
CA ALA A 87 -7.07 6.09 17.82
C ALA A 87 -7.08 5.72 19.31
N GLU A 88 -6.16 6.28 20.11
CA GLU A 88 -6.13 6.10 21.56
C GLU A 88 -7.32 6.77 22.27
N GLN A 89 -7.91 7.81 21.67
CA GLN A 89 -9.09 8.50 22.19
C GLN A 89 -10.42 7.79 21.89
N ASP A 90 -10.39 6.62 21.24
CA ASP A 90 -11.55 5.73 21.09
C ASP A 90 -11.41 4.42 21.93
N PRO A 91 -11.24 4.49 23.28
CA PRO A 91 -11.14 3.30 24.10
C PRO A 91 -12.55 2.87 24.48
N LEU A 92 -13.15 1.96 23.73
CA LEU A 92 -14.45 1.35 24.03
C LEU A 92 -15.64 2.34 24.01
N GLY A 93 -16.43 2.22 22.94
CA GLY A 93 -17.80 2.71 22.90
C GLY A 93 -18.72 2.02 23.92
N ASP A 94 -18.59 2.39 25.20
CA ASP A 94 -19.65 2.25 26.19
C ASP A 94 -20.48 3.54 26.23
N GLY A 95 -21.35 3.69 25.24
CA GLY A 95 -22.76 4.04 25.49
C GLY A 95 -23.17 5.39 26.09
N HIS A 96 -22.35 6.45 26.14
CA HIS A 96 -22.87 7.76 26.54
C HIS A 96 -22.49 8.92 25.60
N VAL A 97 -23.41 9.21 24.67
CA VAL A 97 -23.40 10.42 23.84
C VAL A 97 -23.78 11.61 24.71
N SER A 98 -22.81 12.46 25.05
CA SER A 98 -23.08 13.74 25.71
C SER A 98 -23.57 14.78 24.68
N PRO A 99 -24.60 15.61 24.96
CA PRO A 99 -25.29 16.41 23.93
C PRO A 99 -24.58 17.72 23.53
N PHE A 100 -23.35 17.98 24.00
CA PHE A 100 -22.76 19.31 23.86
C PHE A 100 -21.83 19.44 22.65
N THR A 101 -22.42 19.98 21.58
CA THR A 101 -21.89 20.78 20.47
C THR A 101 -20.36 20.95 20.37
N LEU A 102 -19.74 20.21 19.45
CA LEU A 102 -18.49 20.63 18.79
C LEU A 102 -18.82 21.24 17.41
N PRO A 103 -18.06 22.26 16.97
CA PRO A 103 -18.24 22.88 15.66
C PRO A 103 -17.99 21.86 14.54
N HIS A 104 -18.81 21.91 13.50
CA HIS A 104 -18.84 21.01 12.34
C HIS A 104 -17.45 20.54 11.86
N ARG A 105 -16.99 19.40 12.37
CA ARG A 105 -16.06 18.54 11.65
C ARG A 105 -16.87 17.90 10.51
N PRO A 106 -16.53 18.11 9.23
CA PRO A 106 -17.23 17.44 8.14
C PRO A 106 -17.08 15.93 8.38
N ALA A 107 -18.22 15.26 8.56
CA ALA A 107 -18.26 13.83 8.83
C ALA A 107 -17.53 13.11 7.69
N PRO A 108 -16.48 12.32 7.98
CA PRO A 108 -15.89 11.50 6.94
C PRO A 108 -16.95 10.53 6.47
N ARG A 109 -17.36 10.62 5.19
CA ARG A 109 -17.94 9.47 4.49
C ARG A 109 -16.78 8.51 4.21
N ARG A 110 -16.25 7.89 5.27
CA ARG A 110 -15.34 6.76 5.14
C ARG A 110 -16.21 5.50 5.09
N ASP A 111 -15.85 4.64 4.16
CA ASP A 111 -16.24 3.25 4.22
C ASP A 111 -15.50 2.65 5.42
N ASP A 112 -16.07 2.77 6.62
CA ASP A 112 -15.51 2.32 7.91
C ASP A 112 -15.47 0.79 8.03
N SER A 113 -15.47 0.10 6.88
CA SER A 113 -15.23 -1.33 6.80
C SER A 113 -13.94 -1.68 7.56
N PRO A 114 -13.93 -2.74 8.39
CA PRO A 114 -12.77 -3.10 9.22
C PRO A 114 -11.50 -3.32 8.38
N SER A 115 -11.64 -3.78 7.13
CA SER A 115 -10.56 -3.90 6.15
C SER A 115 -9.91 -2.55 5.81
N SER A 116 -10.70 -1.48 5.68
CA SER A 116 -10.21 -0.13 5.39
C SER A 116 -9.39 0.41 6.57
N LEU A 117 -9.84 0.18 7.80
CA LEU A 117 -9.11 0.58 9.01
C LEU A 117 -7.79 -0.19 9.14
N ARG A 118 -7.80 -1.51 8.91
CA ARG A 118 -6.58 -2.34 8.93
C ARG A 118 -5.55 -1.84 7.92
N ALA A 119 -5.99 -1.53 6.70
CA ALA A 119 -5.12 -1.03 5.63
C ALA A 119 -4.52 0.34 5.99
N LEU A 120 -5.34 1.25 6.53
CA LEU A 120 -4.91 2.55 7.01
C LEU A 120 -3.87 2.43 8.14
N THR A 121 -4.08 1.53 9.11
CA THR A 121 -3.14 1.26 10.20
C THR A 121 -1.78 0.75 9.67
N LEU A 122 -1.79 -0.15 8.67
CA LEU A 122 -0.55 -0.62 8.05
C LEU A 122 0.21 0.51 7.36
N ARG A 123 -0.50 1.38 6.62
CA ARG A 123 0.10 2.57 5.99
C ARG A 123 0.80 3.48 7.00
N TYR A 124 0.17 3.78 8.14
CA TYR A 124 0.82 4.59 9.18
C TYR A 124 2.09 3.93 9.73
N ARG A 125 2.02 2.64 10.05
CA ARG A 125 3.19 1.91 10.55
C ARG A 125 4.31 1.86 9.54
N LEU A 126 4.01 1.80 8.24
CA LEU A 126 4.99 1.91 7.16
C LEU A 126 5.64 3.30 7.09
N VAL A 127 4.86 4.37 7.29
CA VAL A 127 5.41 5.75 7.41
C VAL A 127 6.36 5.85 8.60
N VAL A 128 5.96 5.37 9.78
CA VAL A 128 6.81 5.36 10.99
C VAL A 128 8.08 4.56 10.77
N ALA A 129 7.97 3.35 10.22
CA ALA A 129 9.13 2.52 9.89
C ALA A 129 10.07 3.21 8.90
N ARG A 130 9.54 3.95 7.93
CA ARG A 130 10.34 4.73 6.99
C ARG A 130 11.05 5.91 7.66
N CYS A 131 10.43 6.55 8.65
CA CYS A 131 11.06 7.56 9.50
C CYS A 131 12.19 6.96 10.32
N ASP A 132 11.95 5.82 10.99
CA ASP A 132 12.97 5.13 11.77
C ASP A 132 14.20 4.81 10.92
N LEU A 133 14.01 4.29 9.70
CA LEU A 133 15.11 4.03 8.77
C LEU A 133 15.84 5.30 8.33
N ALA A 134 15.13 6.41 8.09
CA ALA A 134 15.73 7.69 7.73
C ALA A 134 16.64 8.24 8.84
N GLU A 135 16.30 7.94 10.09
CA GLU A 135 17.02 8.37 11.29
C GLU A 135 18.11 7.37 11.73
N GLY A 136 18.39 6.33 10.91
CA GLY A 136 19.43 5.33 11.20
C GLY A 136 18.98 4.20 12.13
N GLY A 137 17.68 3.98 12.27
CA GLY A 137 17.09 2.89 13.04
C GLY A 137 17.43 1.50 12.49
N SER A 138 17.16 0.48 13.29
CA SER A 138 17.53 -0.90 12.97
C SER A 138 16.69 -1.49 11.82
N THR A 139 17.35 -1.98 10.78
CA THR A 139 16.71 -2.73 9.68
C THR A 139 16.07 -4.04 10.14
N ARG A 140 16.42 -4.56 11.33
CA ARG A 140 15.76 -5.74 11.89
C ARG A 140 14.38 -5.42 12.48
N ALA A 141 14.19 -4.19 12.97
CA ALA A 141 12.95 -3.76 13.61
C ALA A 141 11.75 -3.72 12.65
N ILE A 142 12.01 -3.54 11.34
CA ILE A 142 10.95 -3.49 10.32
C ILE A 142 10.42 -4.88 9.90
N LEU A 143 11.12 -5.96 10.23
CA LEU A 143 10.77 -7.31 9.72
C LEU A 143 9.39 -7.80 10.15
N PRO A 144 8.95 -7.63 11.42
CA PRO A 144 7.59 -8.04 11.81
C PRO A 144 6.51 -7.29 11.03
N LEU A 145 6.71 -5.99 10.76
CA LEU A 145 5.79 -5.19 9.98
C LEU A 145 5.70 -5.68 8.52
N LEU A 146 6.84 -5.96 7.88
CA LEU A 146 6.85 -6.49 6.51
C LEU A 146 6.21 -7.88 6.41
N ALA A 147 6.41 -8.73 7.43
CA ALA A 147 5.75 -10.04 7.51
C ALA A 147 4.23 -9.91 7.64
N GLU A 148 3.75 -8.94 8.41
CA GLU A 148 2.33 -8.64 8.55
C GLU A 148 1.71 -8.13 7.23
N VAL A 149 2.37 -7.19 6.54
CA VAL A 149 1.94 -6.73 5.21
C VAL A 149 1.91 -7.91 4.22
N SER A 150 2.92 -8.77 4.23
CA SER A 150 2.96 -9.99 3.40
C SER A 150 1.80 -10.95 3.70
N ALA A 151 1.42 -11.11 4.97
CA ALA A 151 0.26 -11.91 5.35
C ALA A 151 -1.03 -11.33 4.73
N VAL A 152 -1.27 -10.01 4.89
CA VAL A 152 -2.44 -9.32 4.32
C VAL A 152 -2.47 -9.39 2.80
N LEU A 153 -1.32 -9.21 2.13
CA LEU A 153 -1.24 -9.28 0.68
C LEU A 153 -1.50 -10.70 0.15
N SER A 154 -1.27 -11.73 0.96
CA SER A 154 -1.53 -13.13 0.60
C SER A 154 -2.99 -13.55 0.79
N GLU A 155 -3.79 -12.82 1.57
CA GLU A 155 -5.21 -13.10 1.83
C GLU A 155 -6.06 -12.77 0.58
N PRO A 156 -6.66 -13.76 -0.13
CA PRO A 156 -7.39 -13.48 -1.38
C PRO A 156 -8.58 -12.54 -1.18
N GLU A 157 -9.28 -12.67 -0.05
CA GLU A 157 -10.50 -11.91 0.28
C GLU A 157 -10.22 -10.51 0.86
N ALA A 158 -8.97 -10.24 1.27
CA ALA A 158 -8.62 -8.94 1.81
C ALA A 158 -8.70 -7.87 0.72
N ALA A 159 -9.29 -6.72 1.07
CA ALA A 159 -9.32 -5.55 0.20
C ALA A 159 -7.90 -5.18 -0.22
N TYR A 160 -7.66 -5.10 -1.53
CA TYR A 160 -6.34 -4.80 -2.04
C TYR A 160 -5.97 -3.34 -1.79
N ASP A 161 -4.95 -3.14 -0.97
CA ASP A 161 -4.34 -1.84 -0.75
C ASP A 161 -3.00 -1.74 -1.49
N ARG A 162 -3.05 -1.09 -2.66
CA ARG A 162 -1.86 -0.85 -3.49
C ARG A 162 -0.81 0.03 -2.82
N PHE A 163 -1.22 1.02 -2.02
CA PHE A 163 -0.26 1.88 -1.31
C PHE A 163 0.52 1.09 -0.28
N ALA A 164 -0.13 0.19 0.47
CA ALA A 164 0.56 -0.66 1.45
C ALA A 164 1.61 -1.56 0.79
N GLU A 165 1.31 -2.15 -0.38
CA GLU A 165 2.28 -2.92 -1.17
C GLU A 165 3.48 -2.06 -1.60
N GLU A 166 3.23 -0.94 -2.29
CA GLU A 166 4.28 -0.06 -2.82
C GLU A 166 5.16 0.52 -1.70
N TRP A 167 4.56 0.92 -0.58
CA TRP A 167 5.29 1.48 0.56
C TRP A 167 6.11 0.41 1.28
N ALA A 168 5.59 -0.80 1.45
CA ALA A 168 6.34 -1.90 2.04
C ALA A 168 7.55 -2.29 1.18
N VAL A 169 7.39 -2.33 -0.15
CA VAL A 169 8.50 -2.54 -1.09
C VAL A 169 9.55 -1.44 -0.94
N ALA A 170 9.14 -0.19 -0.91
CA ALA A 170 10.06 0.94 -0.72
C ALA A 170 10.79 0.91 0.63
N VAL A 171 10.10 0.55 1.72
CA VAL A 171 10.73 0.37 3.05
C VAL A 171 11.76 -0.76 3.02
N ALA A 172 11.43 -1.90 2.41
CA ALA A 172 12.36 -3.04 2.28
C ALA A 172 13.58 -2.69 1.41
N GLU A 173 13.39 -1.95 0.31
CA GLU A 173 14.48 -1.42 -0.52
C GLU A 173 15.40 -0.49 0.27
N CYS A 174 14.84 0.51 0.98
CA CYS A 174 15.63 1.44 1.79
C CYS A 174 16.44 0.73 2.89
N ALA A 175 15.93 -0.40 3.41
CA ALA A 175 16.63 -1.22 4.39
C ALA A 175 17.68 -2.18 3.78
N GLY A 176 17.83 -2.21 2.45
CA GLY A 176 18.72 -3.14 1.74
C GLY A 176 18.26 -4.61 1.80
N ARG A 177 16.96 -4.85 2.03
CA ARG A 177 16.37 -6.19 2.23
C ARG A 177 15.61 -6.66 1.00
N HIS A 178 16.34 -6.92 -0.08
CA HIS A 178 15.79 -7.41 -1.35
C HIS A 178 15.08 -8.77 -1.22
N ASP A 179 15.48 -9.59 -0.22
CA ASP A 179 14.78 -10.82 0.15
C ASP A 179 13.32 -10.55 0.55
N GLN A 180 13.09 -9.48 1.32
CA GLN A 180 11.75 -9.10 1.76
C GLN A 180 10.92 -8.53 0.62
N VAL A 181 11.52 -7.80 -0.32
CA VAL A 181 10.81 -7.35 -1.53
C VAL A 181 10.27 -8.55 -2.33
N ALA A 182 11.08 -9.59 -2.51
CA ALA A 182 10.65 -10.81 -3.19
C ALA A 182 9.47 -11.49 -2.46
N LEU A 183 9.50 -11.55 -1.12
CA LEU A 183 8.41 -12.11 -0.31
C LEU A 183 7.11 -11.29 -0.40
N LEU A 184 7.19 -9.96 -0.49
CA LEU A 184 6.02 -9.08 -0.66
C LEU A 184 5.35 -9.28 -2.02
N PHE A 185 6.13 -9.38 -3.10
CA PHE A 185 5.59 -9.67 -4.42
C PHE A 185 5.05 -11.10 -4.52
N ALA A 186 5.73 -12.09 -3.92
CA ALA A 186 5.21 -13.46 -3.85
C ALA A 186 3.87 -13.52 -3.10
N ALA A 187 3.74 -12.79 -1.99
CA ALA A 187 2.48 -12.62 -1.28
C ALA A 187 1.40 -12.01 -2.17
N SER A 188 1.72 -10.92 -2.86
CA SER A 188 0.79 -10.24 -3.77
C SER A 188 0.31 -11.14 -4.91
N VAL A 189 1.18 -11.98 -5.47
CA VAL A 189 0.79 -12.98 -6.48
C VAL A 189 -0.13 -14.05 -5.88
N ARG A 190 0.14 -14.54 -4.66
CA ARG A 190 -0.73 -15.52 -3.96
C ARG A 190 -2.11 -14.96 -3.64
N GLY A 191 -2.19 -13.67 -3.28
CA GLY A 191 -3.46 -12.97 -3.08
C GLY A 191 -4.12 -12.48 -4.37
N TYR A 192 -3.68 -12.93 -5.54
CA TYR A 192 -4.24 -12.57 -6.84
C TYR A 192 -4.25 -11.05 -7.14
N ARG A 193 -3.25 -10.30 -6.65
CA ARG A 193 -3.18 -8.86 -6.90
C ARG A 193 -2.79 -8.59 -8.35
N LEU A 194 -3.64 -7.87 -9.07
CA LEU A 194 -3.48 -7.60 -10.50
C LEU A 194 -2.14 -6.90 -10.77
N GLY A 195 -1.38 -7.41 -11.74
CA GLY A 195 -0.11 -6.83 -12.17
C GLY A 195 1.07 -7.05 -11.21
N ALA A 196 0.91 -7.79 -10.10
CA ALA A 196 2.01 -8.03 -9.15
C ALA A 196 3.24 -8.67 -9.81
N ALA A 197 3.04 -9.63 -10.71
CA ALA A 197 4.13 -10.28 -11.44
C ALA A 197 4.88 -9.31 -12.38
N GLN A 198 4.15 -8.39 -13.03
CA GLN A 198 4.74 -7.36 -13.88
C GLN A 198 5.55 -6.35 -13.05
N ARG A 199 4.98 -5.87 -11.94
CA ARG A 199 5.69 -4.95 -11.03
C ARG A 199 6.95 -5.59 -10.45
N TRP A 200 6.92 -6.88 -10.12
CA TRP A 200 8.11 -7.62 -9.74
C TRP A 200 9.17 -7.64 -10.84
N GLN A 201 8.79 -7.92 -12.10
CA GLN A 201 9.74 -7.95 -13.22
C GLN A 201 10.37 -6.57 -13.45
N GLU A 202 9.55 -5.51 -13.41
CA GLU A 202 10.01 -4.12 -13.52
C GLU A 202 10.99 -3.78 -12.38
N TRP A 203 10.66 -4.17 -11.15
CA TRP A 203 11.53 -4.01 -10.00
C TRP A 203 12.86 -4.76 -10.16
N ALA A 204 12.82 -6.05 -10.50
CA ALA A 204 14.01 -6.88 -10.65
C ALA A 204 14.93 -6.35 -11.77
N ARG A 205 14.34 -5.90 -12.88
CA ARG A 205 15.08 -5.27 -13.97
C ARG A 205 15.78 -3.98 -13.50
N ARG A 206 15.09 -3.13 -12.75
CA ARG A 206 15.65 -1.87 -12.21
C ARG A 206 16.77 -2.10 -11.19
N VAL A 207 16.56 -3.01 -10.23
CA VAL A 207 17.43 -3.15 -9.05
C VAL A 207 18.53 -4.19 -9.26
N GLN A 208 18.26 -5.28 -9.98
CA GLN A 208 19.20 -6.39 -10.17
C GLN A 208 19.78 -6.44 -11.59
N GLY A 209 19.30 -5.60 -12.51
CA GLY A 209 19.72 -5.60 -13.91
C GLY A 209 19.35 -6.87 -14.67
N THR A 210 18.53 -7.75 -14.08
CA THR A 210 18.11 -9.02 -14.69
C THR A 210 16.60 -9.17 -14.66
N GLU A 211 16.06 -9.77 -15.69
CA GLU A 211 14.64 -10.09 -15.77
C GLU A 211 14.38 -11.41 -15.04
N LEU A 212 13.87 -11.32 -13.82
CA LEU A 212 13.42 -12.48 -13.06
C LEU A 212 11.93 -12.71 -13.30
N SER A 213 11.60 -13.75 -14.05
CA SER A 213 10.21 -14.15 -14.26
C SER A 213 9.71 -14.98 -13.07
N ILE A 214 8.62 -14.54 -12.41
CA ILE A 214 7.86 -15.43 -11.52
C ILE A 214 7.06 -16.39 -12.43
N PRO A 215 7.15 -17.71 -12.23
CA PRO A 215 6.31 -18.66 -12.96
C PRO A 215 4.84 -18.27 -12.78
N SER A 216 4.16 -17.95 -13.88
CA SER A 216 2.74 -17.60 -13.83
C SER A 216 1.94 -18.79 -13.32
N THR A 217 0.95 -18.58 -12.47
CA THR A 217 0.11 -19.67 -11.92
C THR A 217 -0.60 -20.47 -13.02
N HIS A 218 -0.84 -19.87 -14.20
CA HIS A 218 -1.33 -20.57 -15.39
C HIS A 218 -0.37 -21.65 -15.93
N ALA A 219 0.95 -21.49 -15.77
CA ALA A 219 1.92 -22.50 -16.14
C ALA A 219 1.85 -23.73 -15.21
N LEU A 220 1.50 -23.52 -13.93
CA LEU A 220 1.33 -24.60 -12.95
C LEU A 220 0.02 -25.38 -13.17
N GLY A 221 -1.07 -24.72 -13.60
CA GLY A 221 -2.30 -25.41 -14.00
C GLY A 221 -2.11 -26.33 -15.22
N THR A 222 -1.24 -25.93 -16.15
CA THR A 222 -0.89 -26.76 -17.32
C THR A 222 -0.05 -27.98 -16.94
N LEU A 223 0.86 -27.84 -15.97
CA LEU A 223 1.66 -28.97 -15.46
C LEU A 223 0.86 -29.92 -14.57
N GLY A 224 -0.16 -29.44 -13.85
CA GLY A 224 -1.10 -30.29 -13.11
C GLY A 224 -1.91 -31.20 -14.03
N SER A 225 -2.35 -30.69 -15.19
CA SER A 225 -3.05 -31.48 -16.21
C SER A 225 -2.16 -32.53 -16.90
N VAL A 226 -0.84 -32.31 -16.99
CA VAL A 226 0.09 -33.30 -17.58
C VAL A 226 0.39 -34.46 -16.61
N LEU A 227 0.29 -34.24 -15.30
CA LEU A 227 0.53 -35.29 -14.29
C LEU A 227 -0.73 -36.11 -13.92
N GLU A 228 -1.94 -35.62 -14.21
CA GLU A 228 -3.17 -36.42 -14.07
C GLU A 228 -3.37 -37.48 -15.18
N GLY A 229 -2.50 -37.49 -16.20
CA GLY A 229 -2.50 -38.46 -17.30
C GLY A 229 -1.56 -39.66 -17.13
N VAL A 230 -0.89 -39.83 -15.99
CA VAL A 230 -0.01 -40.99 -15.76
C VAL A 230 -0.81 -42.11 -15.08
N PRO A 231 -1.17 -43.21 -15.79
CA PRO A 231 -1.84 -44.33 -15.16
C PRO A 231 -0.92 -44.97 -14.11
N LEU A 232 -1.39 -45.00 -12.87
CA LEU A 232 -0.88 -45.83 -11.78
C LEU A 232 -1.03 -47.32 -12.16
N SER A 233 -0.09 -47.84 -12.94
CA SER A 233 0.01 -49.27 -13.26
C SER A 233 1.47 -49.69 -13.27
N ALA A 234 2.05 -49.76 -12.07
CA ALA A 234 3.27 -50.53 -11.81
C ALA A 234 3.31 -50.89 -10.32
N GLN A 235 2.39 -51.76 -9.88
CA GLN A 235 2.62 -52.57 -8.68
C GLN A 235 3.74 -53.56 -8.98
N GLY A 236 4.97 -53.11 -8.78
CA GLY A 236 6.18 -53.93 -8.79
C GLY A 236 6.16 -54.87 -7.58
N ARG A 237 5.86 -56.14 -7.86
CA ARG A 237 5.87 -57.30 -6.97
C ARG A 237 7.26 -57.45 -6.32
N PHE A 238 7.40 -57.04 -5.06
CA PHE A 238 8.59 -57.35 -4.26
C PHE A 238 8.56 -58.85 -3.89
N GLN A 239 9.34 -59.68 -4.58
CA GLN A 239 9.64 -61.05 -4.16
C GLN A 239 10.68 -61.01 -3.04
N ARG A 240 10.34 -61.62 -1.89
CA ARG A 240 11.30 -61.97 -0.82
C ARG A 240 12.24 -63.07 -1.32
N PRO A 241 13.56 -62.96 -1.10
CA PRO A 241 14.41 -64.13 -1.11
C PRO A 241 14.30 -64.83 0.26
N GLU A 242 13.74 -66.03 0.27
CA GLU A 242 14.02 -67.02 1.31
C GLU A 242 15.34 -67.70 0.96
N HIS A 243 16.33 -67.67 1.85
CA HIS A 243 17.32 -68.73 1.92
C HIS A 243 17.75 -68.97 3.36
N SER A 244 17.31 -70.14 3.84
CA SER A 244 17.90 -70.95 4.90
C SER A 244 19.26 -71.50 4.47
N GLY A 245 20.16 -71.69 5.44
CA GLY A 245 21.44 -72.40 5.26
C GLY A 245 22.52 -71.83 6.16
#